data_AF-A0A2P1P9L7-F1
#
_entry.id   AF-A0A2P1P9L7-F1
#
_cell.length_a   1.000
_cell.length_b   1.000
_cell.length_c   1.000
_cell.angle_alpha   90.00
_cell.angle_beta   90.00
_cell.angle_gamma   90.00
#
_symmetry.space_group_name_H-M   'P 1'
#
loop_
_entity.id
_entity.type
_entity.pdbx_description
1 polymer ?
#
loop_
_entity_poly.entity_id
_entity_poly.type
_entity_poly.pdbx_seq_one_letter_code
_entity_poly.pdbx_strand_id
1 'polypeptide(L)' 'MRDTANLVLDFLFANPITSVSEISNNLDKVYNTIHNILKVFIKLNFVSEKIVNKRNRIYRFEPYLNLLEKEYDII' A
#
# COMPACT_ATOMS: atom_id res chain seq x y z
N MET A 1 15.46 -3.79 -7.04
CA MET A 1 14.09 -4.26 -6.65
C MET A 1 13.83 -4.10 -5.16
N ARG A 2 14.75 -4.53 -4.27
CA ARG A 2 14.58 -4.39 -2.82
C ARG A 2 14.41 -2.93 -2.38
N ASP A 3 15.22 -2.01 -2.91
CA ASP A 3 15.16 -0.59 -2.52
C ASP A 3 13.81 0.04 -2.89
N THR A 4 13.29 -0.28 -4.08
CA THR A 4 11.95 0.18 -4.50
C THR A 4 10.86 -0.39 -3.61
N ALA A 5 10.97 -1.65 -3.18
CA ALA A 5 9.99 -2.23 -2.26
C ALA A 5 10.01 -1.54 -0.89
N ASN A 6 11.19 -1.18 -0.38
CA ASN A 6 11.31 -0.39 0.84
C ASN A 6 10.68 0.99 0.69
N LEU A 7 10.94 1.70 -0.42
CA LEU A 7 10.30 3.01 -0.67
C LEU A 7 8.78 2.92 -0.75
N VAL A 8 8.23 1.84 -1.34
CA VAL A 8 6.78 1.61 -1.36
C VAL A 8 6.26 1.35 0.05
N LEU A 9 6.98 0.57 0.86
CA LEU A 9 6.60 0.31 2.25
C LEU A 9 6.60 1.61 3.07
N ASP A 10 7.63 2.44 2.95
CA ASP A 10 7.72 3.74 3.62
C ASP A 10 6.57 4.67 3.18
N PHE A 11 6.26 4.67 1.87
CA PHE A 11 5.12 5.42 1.35
C PHE A 11 3.78 4.96 1.95
N LEU A 12 3.58 3.65 2.15
CA LEU A 12 2.36 3.10 2.74
C LEU A 12 2.19 3.49 4.21
N PHE A 13 3.26 3.71 4.96
CA PHE A 13 3.17 4.25 6.32
C PHE A 13 2.66 5.70 6.33
N ALA A 14 3.05 6.51 5.35
CA ALA A 14 2.57 7.89 5.22
C ALA A 14 1.18 7.97 4.59
N ASN A 15 0.86 7.08 3.65
CA ASN A 15 -0.38 7.04 2.87
C ASN A 15 -0.96 5.62 2.88
N PRO A 16 -1.61 5.21 3.99
CA PRO A 16 -2.05 3.82 4.17
C PRO A 16 -3.24 3.42 3.28
N ILE A 17 -3.88 4.38 2.62
CA ILE A 17 -4.90 4.15 1.60
C ILE A 17 -4.43 4.89 0.35
N THR A 18 -4.15 4.17 -0.73
CA THR A 18 -3.50 4.73 -1.93
C THR A 18 -3.85 3.94 -3.20
N SER A 19 -3.42 4.43 -4.36
CA SER A 19 -3.45 3.75 -5.66
C SER A 19 -2.04 3.50 -6.20
N VAL A 20 -1.91 2.61 -7.21
CA VAL A 20 -0.64 2.40 -7.93
C VAL A 20 -0.16 3.70 -8.58
N SER A 21 -1.08 4.49 -9.15
CA SER A 21 -0.77 5.75 -9.83
C SER A 21 -0.19 6.78 -8.87
N GLU A 22 -0.75 6.92 -7.66
CA GLU A 22 -0.21 7.83 -6.65
C GLU A 22 1.19 7.44 -6.24
N ILE A 23 1.44 6.15 -5.92
CA ILE A 23 2.78 5.67 -5.55
C ILE A 23 3.76 5.87 -6.71
N SER A 24 3.35 5.51 -7.93
CA SER A 24 4.16 5.63 -9.14
C SER A 24 4.60 7.08 -9.39
N ASN A 25 3.68 8.03 -9.27
CA ASN A 25 3.95 9.45 -9.47
C ASN A 25 4.80 10.05 -8.34
N ASN A 26 4.52 9.69 -7.08
CA ASN A 26 5.25 10.25 -5.93
C ASN A 26 6.67 9.71 -5.79
N LEU A 27 6.91 8.45 -6.19
CA LEU A 27 8.23 7.83 -6.10
C LEU A 27 9.04 7.92 -7.41
N ASP A 28 8.46 8.49 -8.46
CA ASP A 28 8.99 8.50 -9.83
C ASP A 28 9.44 7.09 -10.27
N LYS A 29 8.51 6.14 -10.20
CA LYS A 29 8.72 4.73 -10.57
C LYS A 29 7.67 4.26 -11.55
N VAL A 30 8.06 3.36 -12.43
CA VAL A 30 7.17 2.78 -13.44
C VAL A 30 6.00 2.05 -12.78
N TYR A 31 4.78 2.33 -13.26
CA TYR A 31 3.53 1.74 -12.78
C TYR A 31 3.61 0.22 -12.60
N ASN A 32 4.13 -0.50 -13.61
CA ASN A 32 4.22 -1.97 -13.57
C ASN A 32 5.12 -2.48 -12.43
N THR A 33 6.19 -1.76 -12.10
CA THR A 33 7.06 -2.10 -10.98
C THR A 33 6.31 -1.98 -9.65
N ILE A 34 5.60 -0.87 -9.45
CA ILE A 34 4.78 -0.64 -8.26
C ILE A 34 3.66 -1.69 -8.15
N HIS A 35 2.97 -1.96 -9.26
CA HIS A 35 1.91 -2.95 -9.30
C HIS A 35 2.41 -4.36 -8.91
N ASN A 36 3.59 -4.75 -9.38
CA ASN A 36 4.20 -6.04 -9.04
C ASN A 36 4.63 -6.10 -7.55
N ILE A 37 5.15 -5.00 -6.99
CA ILE A 37 5.48 -4.91 -5.57
C ILE A 37 4.21 -5.06 -4.71
N LEU A 38 3.15 -4.34 -5.05
CA LEU A 38 1.88 -4.43 -4.32
C LEU A 38 1.25 -5.82 -4.40
N LYS A 39 1.38 -6.53 -5.52
CA LYS A 39 0.97 -7.94 -5.62
C LYS A 39 1.71 -8.84 -4.62
N VAL A 40 3.01 -8.61 -4.42
CA VAL A 40 3.79 -9.34 -3.42
C VAL A 40 3.31 -8.98 -2.01
N PHE A 41 3.07 -7.70 -1.72
CA PHE A 41 2.56 -7.27 -0.41
C PHE A 41 1.15 -7.81 -0.11
N ILE A 42 0.29 -7.94 -1.12
CA ILE A 42 -1.01 -8.61 -0.99
C ILE A 42 -0.82 -10.09 -0.65
N LYS A 43 0.08 -10.79 -1.35
CA LYS A 43 0.39 -12.20 -1.05
C LYS A 43 0.91 -12.39 0.38
N LEU A 44 1.56 -11.37 0.95
CA LEU A 44 2.07 -11.36 2.32
C LEU A 44 1.04 -10.84 3.35
N ASN A 45 -0.20 -10.54 2.94
CA ASN A 45 -1.26 -9.96 3.77
C ASN A 45 -0.91 -8.61 4.41
N PHE A 46 0.03 -7.87 3.84
CA PHE A 46 0.34 -6.51 4.29
C PHE A 46 -0.63 -5.51 3.66
N VAL A 47 -1.01 -5.75 2.41
CA VAL A 47 -1.90 -4.86 1.67
C VAL A 47 -3.14 -5.61 1.24
N SER A 48 -4.31 -5.00 1.31
CA SER A 48 -5.51 -5.48 0.62
C SER A 48 -5.82 -4.61 -0.60
N GLU A 49 -6.49 -5.19 -1.60
CA GLU A 49 -7.02 -4.41 -2.72
C GLU A 49 -8.54 -4.33 -2.68
N LYS A 50 -9.08 -3.13 -2.93
CA LYS A 50 -10.49 -2.90 -3.17
C LYS A 50 -10.66 -2.35 -4.58
N ILE A 51 -11.41 -3.09 -5.39
CA ILE A 51 -11.76 -2.67 -6.75
C ILE A 51 -12.91 -1.68 -6.65
N VAL A 52 -12.65 -0.40 -6.98
CA VAL A 52 -13.71 0.63 -7.03
C VAL A 52 -14.36 0.63 -8.41
N ASN A 53 -13.57 0.42 -9.47
CA ASN A 53 -14.04 0.15 -10.83
C ASN A 53 -12.93 -0.57 -11.64
N LYS A 54 -13.21 -0.98 -12.89
CA LYS A 54 -12.30 -1.82 -13.72
C LYS A 54 -10.88 -1.24 -13.88
N ARG A 55 -10.71 0.08 -13.75
CA ARG A 55 -9.43 0.79 -13.92
C ARG A 55 -8.88 1.42 -12.64
N ASN A 56 -9.66 1.49 -11.57
CA ASN A 56 -9.28 2.16 -10.33
C ASN A 56 -9.32 1.16 -9.16
N ARG A 57 -8.12 0.80 -8.70
CA ARG A 57 -7.89 -0.07 -7.54
C ARG A 57 -7.33 0.78 -6.42
N ILE A 58 -7.95 0.65 -5.24
CA ILE A 58 -7.44 1.23 -4.00
C ILE A 58 -6.76 0.11 -3.22
N TYR A 59 -5.61 0.43 -2.63
CA TYR A 59 -4.80 -0.44 -1.82
C TYR A 59 -4.82 0.08 -0.39
N ARG A 60 -5.03 -0.82 0.58
CA ARG A 60 -5.07 -0.50 2.01
C ARG A 60 -3.97 -1.23 2.75
N PHE A 61 -3.17 -0.52 3.54
CA PHE A 61 -2.11 -1.09 4.37
C PHE A 61 -2.70 -1.59 5.70
N GLU A 62 -3.26 -2.80 5.67
CA GLU A 62 -4.09 -3.35 6.76
C GLU A 62 -3.41 -3.36 8.13
N PRO A 63 -2.14 -3.81 8.29
CA PRO A 63 -1.49 -3.83 9.60
C PRO A 63 -1.45 -2.45 10.26
N TYR A 64 -1.23 -1.40 9.49
CA TYR A 64 -1.15 -0.04 10.01
C TYR A 64 -2.53 0.54 10.31
N LEU A 65 -3.50 0.33 9.43
CA LEU A 65 -4.88 0.78 9.68
C LEU A 65 -5.47 0.09 10.91
N ASN A 66 -5.27 -1.22 11.04
CA ASN A 66 -5.68 -1.96 12.23
C ASN A 66 -5.00 -1.45 13.50
N LEU A 67 -3.74 -1.00 13.42
CA LEU A 67 -3.03 -0.41 14.55
C LEU A 67 -3.66 0.92 14.99
N LEU A 68 -4.09 1.75 14.04
CA LEU A 68 -4.70 3.06 14.29
C LEU A 68 -6.16 2.95 14.74
N GLU A 69 -6.90 1.98 14.22
CA GLU A 69 -8.31 1.74 14.55
C GLU A 69 -8.48 0.93 15.84
N LYS A 70 -7.39 0.36 16.37
CA LYS A 70 -7.43 -0.37 17.64
C LYS A 70 -7.69 0.61 18.78
N GLU A 71 -8.78 0.40 19.50
CA GLU A 71 -8.97 0.98 20.82
C GLU A 71 -7.87 0.41 21.74
N TYR A 72 -6.89 1.24 22.07
CA TYR A 72 -5.97 0.93 23.16
C TYR A 72 -6.72 1.29 24.44
N ASP A 73 -7.15 0.28 25.20
CA ASP A 73 -7.46 0.46 26.60
C ASP A 73 -6.16 0.94 27.28
N ILE A 74 -6.03 2.25 27.46
CA ILE A 74 -5.02 2.83 28.32
C ILE A 74 -5.47 2.50 29.74
N ILE A 75 -4.94 1.40 30.28
CA ILE A 75 -5.06 1.01 31.70
C ILE A 75 -4.34 2.04 32.56
#